data_AF-A0A7W1A7B2-F1
#
_entry.id   AF-A0A7W1A7B2-F1
#
_cell.length_a   1.000
_cell.length_b   1.000
_cell.length_c   1.000
_cell.angle_alpha   90.00
_cell.angle_beta   90.00
_cell.angle_gamma   90.00
#
_symmetry.space_group_name_H-M   'P 1'
#
loop_
_entity.id
_entity.type
_entity.pdbx_description
1 polymer ?
#
loop_
_entity_poly.entity_id
_entity_poly.type
_entity_poly.pdbx_seq_one_letter_code
_entity_poly.pdbx_strand_id
1 'polypeptide(L)'
;MERARILRWRLEQQAARVQQEEEESRARATARLIRPLMDQPLTRLARELGGTLHNTNDIPGSKIENDRRSVQTVQFVRDHLTTKAFTIDTINGVFLISIADRQVELDLICPHYRHRGEFSGAANQGQWFPPGDYTEVYLIAQAQWQHDDAPVALEQFFTAVQEQIPTIRAYSATAAQRARYRRRMLLRRKITLGLVAGIYIAVVTVLIVWCLTMMYVTVRYGAYGVR
;
A
#
# COMPACT_ATOMS: atom_id res chain seq x y z
N MET A 1 15.74 -11.36 -43.25
CA MET A 1 14.39 -11.23 -42.65
C MET A 1 14.44 -10.75 -41.20
N GLU A 2 15.31 -11.29 -40.35
CA GLU A 2 15.39 -10.90 -38.92
C GLU A 2 15.84 -9.46 -38.66
N ARG A 3 16.80 -8.93 -39.45
CA ARG A 3 17.28 -7.54 -39.31
C ARG A 3 16.16 -6.50 -39.51
N ALA A 4 15.23 -6.74 -40.43
CA ALA A 4 14.08 -5.85 -40.65
C ALA A 4 13.06 -5.91 -39.49
N ARG A 5 12.89 -7.08 -38.86
CA ARG A 5 12.03 -7.25 -37.67
C ARG A 5 12.62 -6.51 -36.46
N ILE A 6 13.94 -6.59 -36.25
CA ILE A 6 14.63 -5.89 -35.16
C ILE A 6 14.57 -4.36 -35.35
N LEU A 7 14.74 -3.88 -36.58
CA LEU A 7 14.63 -2.44 -36.88
C LEU A 7 13.20 -1.92 -36.66
N ARG A 8 12.17 -2.65 -37.10
CA ARG A 8 10.76 -2.30 -36.82
C ARG A 8 10.48 -2.24 -35.32
N TRP A 9 10.92 -3.27 -34.58
CA TRP A 9 10.76 -3.30 -33.12
C TRP A 9 11.44 -2.12 -32.43
N ARG A 10 12.65 -1.72 -32.87
CA ARG A 10 13.33 -0.53 -32.33
C ARG A 10 12.62 0.77 -32.66
N LEU A 11 12.08 0.91 -33.86
CA LEU A 11 11.30 2.08 -34.26
C LEU A 11 9.99 2.18 -33.48
N GLU A 12 9.30 1.05 -33.25
CA GLU A 12 8.11 0.97 -32.39
C GLU A 12 8.46 1.36 -30.95
N GLN A 13 9.57 0.86 -30.41
CA GLN A 13 10.05 1.25 -29.08
C GLN A 13 10.41 2.74 -28.99
N GLN A 14 11.02 3.31 -30.02
CA GLN A 14 11.35 4.74 -30.06
C GLN A 14 10.09 5.61 -30.16
N ALA A 15 9.15 5.24 -31.02
CA ALA A 15 7.87 5.94 -31.15
C ALA A 15 7.08 5.91 -29.83
N ALA A 16 7.03 4.76 -29.16
CA ALA A 16 6.37 4.62 -27.86
C ALA A 16 7.03 5.51 -26.78
N ARG A 17 8.36 5.62 -26.77
CA ARG A 17 9.06 6.50 -25.83
C ARG A 17 8.76 7.98 -26.10
N VAL A 18 8.79 8.41 -27.35
CA VAL A 18 8.49 9.81 -27.72
C VAL A 18 7.04 10.16 -27.36
N GLN A 19 6.09 9.27 -27.64
CA GLN A 19 4.69 9.45 -27.23
C GLN A 19 4.56 9.59 -25.72
N GLN A 20 5.23 8.74 -24.95
CA GLN A 20 5.22 8.81 -23.50
C GLN A 20 5.85 10.12 -22.98
N GLU A 21 6.95 10.58 -23.56
CA GLU A 21 7.59 11.86 -23.19
C GLU A 21 6.68 13.07 -23.49
N GLU A 22 5.97 13.04 -24.61
CA GLU A 22 4.99 14.07 -24.96
C GLU A 22 3.81 14.09 -23.98
N GLU A 23 3.26 12.93 -23.65
CA GLU A 23 2.18 12.78 -22.66
C GLU A 23 2.61 13.27 -21.28
N GLU A 24 3.81 12.88 -20.82
CA GLU A 24 4.37 13.35 -19.54
C GLU A 24 4.58 14.87 -19.53
N SER A 25 5.05 15.44 -20.64
CA SER A 25 5.21 16.89 -20.77
C SER A 25 3.87 17.62 -20.67
N ARG A 26 2.84 17.13 -21.35
CA ARG A 26 1.48 17.70 -21.28
C ARG A 26 0.90 17.56 -19.87
N ALA A 27 1.02 16.39 -19.25
CA ALA A 27 0.59 16.18 -17.87
C ALA A 27 1.28 17.14 -16.89
N ARG A 28 2.59 17.40 -17.04
CA ARG A 28 3.31 18.39 -16.23
C ARG A 28 2.83 19.82 -16.47
N ALA A 29 2.54 20.18 -17.72
CA ALA A 29 1.97 21.49 -18.04
C ALA A 29 0.60 21.68 -17.37
N THR A 30 -0.26 20.66 -17.46
CA THR A 30 -1.56 20.61 -16.77
C THR A 30 -1.40 20.70 -15.26
N ALA A 31 -0.47 19.97 -14.67
CA ALA A 31 -0.23 19.97 -13.23
C ALA A 31 0.18 21.35 -12.70
N ARG A 32 0.98 22.12 -13.47
CA ARG A 32 1.36 23.49 -13.10
C ARG A 32 0.15 24.43 -13.01
N LEU A 33 -0.86 24.23 -13.85
CA LEU A 33 -2.08 25.04 -13.85
C LEU A 33 -3.01 24.68 -12.69
N ILE A 34 -3.17 23.39 -12.40
CA ILE A 34 -4.22 22.91 -11.49
C ILE A 34 -3.76 22.83 -10.04
N ARG A 35 -2.49 22.53 -9.79
CA ARG A 35 -1.99 22.33 -8.42
C ARG A 35 -2.23 23.52 -7.48
N PRO A 36 -2.02 24.79 -7.89
CA PRO A 36 -2.34 25.94 -7.05
C PRO A 36 -3.82 26.05 -6.71
N LEU A 37 -4.71 25.59 -7.61
CA LEU A 37 -6.16 25.63 -7.44
C LEU A 37 -6.66 24.57 -6.45
N MET A 38 -5.87 23.54 -6.16
CA MET A 38 -6.26 22.43 -5.29
C MET A 38 -5.98 22.67 -3.80
N ASP A 39 -5.06 23.55 -3.43
CA ASP A 39 -4.61 23.64 -2.03
C ASP A 39 -5.73 24.08 -1.06
N GLN A 40 -6.57 25.04 -1.46
CA GLN A 40 -7.73 25.47 -0.67
C GLN A 40 -8.82 24.38 -0.57
N PRO A 41 -9.30 23.78 -1.69
CA PRO A 41 -10.24 22.67 -1.65
C PRO A 41 -9.77 21.48 -0.82
N LEU A 42 -8.49 21.09 -0.91
CA LEU A 42 -7.94 19.97 -0.14
C LEU A 42 -7.92 20.26 1.36
N THR A 43 -7.59 21.48 1.74
CA THR A 43 -7.63 21.90 3.15
C THR A 43 -9.06 21.91 3.69
N ARG A 44 -10.05 22.26 2.86
CA ARG A 44 -11.47 22.18 3.22
C ARG A 44 -11.93 20.73 3.35
N LEU A 45 -11.58 19.87 2.39
CA LEU A 45 -11.87 18.44 2.43
C LEU A 45 -11.32 17.78 3.70
N ALA A 46 -10.07 18.09 4.09
CA ALA A 46 -9.48 17.56 5.32
C ALA A 46 -10.25 17.96 6.57
N ARG A 47 -10.68 19.23 6.65
CA ARG A 47 -11.54 19.72 7.73
C ARG A 47 -12.89 19.01 7.76
N GLU A 48 -13.53 18.80 6.61
CA GLU A 48 -14.81 18.09 6.50
C GLU A 48 -14.69 16.60 6.85
N LEU A 49 -13.53 15.98 6.58
CA LEU A 49 -13.18 14.64 7.04
C LEU A 49 -12.76 14.58 8.52
N GLY A 50 -12.67 15.75 9.19
CA GLY A 50 -12.46 15.87 10.63
C GLY A 50 -11.00 15.88 11.09
N GLY A 51 -10.03 16.10 10.19
CA GLY A 51 -8.61 16.05 10.51
C GLY A 51 -7.80 17.17 9.87
N THR A 52 -6.47 17.11 10.05
CA THR A 52 -5.54 17.98 9.34
C THR A 52 -4.88 17.25 8.18
N LEU A 53 -4.51 17.99 7.15
CA LEU A 53 -3.86 17.45 5.95
C LEU A 53 -2.35 17.40 6.18
N HIS A 54 -1.76 16.22 5.98
CA HIS A 54 -0.31 16.03 6.02
C HIS A 54 0.17 15.49 4.69
N ASN A 55 1.19 16.11 4.11
CA ASN A 55 1.84 15.55 2.93
C ASN A 55 2.62 14.29 3.35
N THR A 56 2.54 13.23 2.56
CA THR A 56 3.30 12.01 2.78
C THR A 56 3.94 11.55 1.48
N ASN A 57 5.15 10.98 1.59
CA ASN A 57 5.76 10.22 0.50
C ASN A 57 5.56 8.71 0.71
N ASP A 58 5.06 8.31 1.89
CA ASP A 58 4.85 6.93 2.27
C ASP A 58 3.44 6.50 1.86
N ILE A 59 3.36 5.86 0.70
CA ILE A 59 2.15 5.16 0.26
C ILE A 59 2.26 3.70 0.73
N PRO A 60 1.17 3.10 1.24
CA PRO A 60 1.15 1.70 1.63
C PRO A 60 1.63 0.78 0.49
N GLY A 61 2.86 0.29 0.60
CA GLY A 61 3.51 -0.57 -0.39
C GLY A 61 3.31 -2.04 -0.07
N SER A 62 2.14 -2.58 -0.38
CA SER A 62 1.90 -4.03 -0.36
C SER A 62 1.24 -4.47 -1.68
N LYS A 63 0.89 -5.75 -1.81
CA LYS A 63 0.29 -6.23 -3.07
C LYS A 63 -1.07 -5.56 -3.26
N ILE A 64 -1.28 -4.84 -4.35
CA ILE A 64 -2.58 -4.20 -4.57
C ILE A 64 -3.56 -5.27 -5.04
N GLU A 65 -4.72 -5.38 -4.37
CA GLU A 65 -5.74 -6.40 -4.65
C GLU A 65 -6.35 -6.21 -6.06
N ASN A 66 -6.25 -5.00 -6.61
CA ASN A 66 -6.71 -4.67 -7.94
C ASN A 66 -5.56 -4.71 -8.96
N ASP A 67 -5.45 -5.81 -9.72
CA ASP A 67 -4.38 -6.04 -10.71
C ASP A 67 -4.26 -4.87 -11.71
N ARG A 68 -5.38 -4.24 -12.09
CA ARG A 68 -5.40 -3.11 -13.04
C ARG A 68 -4.73 -1.85 -12.50
N ARG A 69 -4.83 -1.59 -11.18
CA ARG A 69 -4.21 -0.42 -10.53
C ARG A 69 -2.86 -0.72 -9.90
N SER A 70 -2.54 -2.01 -9.69
CA SER A 70 -1.29 -2.44 -9.08
C SER A 70 -0.02 -1.96 -9.80
N VAL A 71 -0.04 -1.95 -11.13
CA VAL A 71 1.07 -1.49 -11.98
C VAL A 71 1.11 0.05 -12.04
N GLN A 72 -0.06 0.66 -12.07
CA GLN A 72 -0.25 2.12 -12.13
C GLN A 72 0.34 2.81 -10.89
N THR A 73 0.08 2.32 -9.67
CA THR A 73 0.54 2.96 -8.43
C THR A 73 2.06 3.00 -8.29
N VAL A 74 2.80 2.03 -8.87
CA VAL A 74 4.27 2.01 -8.84
C VAL A 74 4.87 3.04 -9.81
N GLN A 75 4.24 3.27 -10.97
CA GLN A 75 4.67 4.29 -11.93
C GLN A 75 4.37 5.71 -11.45
N PHE A 76 3.20 5.93 -10.84
CA PHE A 76 2.72 7.25 -10.43
C PHE A 76 3.60 7.94 -9.36
N VAL A 77 4.21 7.20 -8.44
CA VAL A 77 4.99 7.77 -7.32
C VAL A 77 6.32 8.41 -7.74
N ARG A 78 6.80 8.18 -8.97
CA ARG A 78 8.10 8.72 -9.43
C ARG A 78 8.05 10.20 -9.83
N ASP A 79 6.89 10.73 -10.22
CA ASP A 79 6.76 12.13 -10.65
C ASP A 79 5.95 12.95 -9.62
N HIS A 80 6.67 13.70 -8.79
CA HIS A 80 6.14 14.56 -7.75
C HIS A 80 5.41 15.80 -8.30
N LEU A 81 5.52 16.08 -9.61
CA LEU A 81 4.81 17.19 -10.26
C LEU A 81 3.38 16.79 -10.62
N THR A 82 3.19 15.60 -11.17
CA THR A 82 1.89 15.08 -11.61
C THR A 82 1.17 14.29 -10.54
N THR A 83 1.85 13.94 -9.44
CA THR A 83 1.22 13.23 -8.32
C THR A 83 1.47 13.90 -6.97
N LYS A 84 0.49 13.77 -6.07
CA LYS A 84 0.59 14.25 -4.69
C LYS A 84 -0.09 13.25 -3.77
N ALA A 85 0.68 12.72 -2.82
CA ALA A 85 0.16 11.86 -1.76
C ALA A 85 0.02 12.64 -0.44
N PHE A 86 -1.08 12.41 0.26
CA PHE A 86 -1.36 13.04 1.55
C PHE A 86 -2.22 12.15 2.44
N THR A 87 -2.14 12.39 3.74
CA THR A 87 -2.93 11.70 4.77
C THR A 87 -3.77 12.71 5.53
N ILE A 88 -4.87 12.21 6.10
CA ILE A 88 -5.71 12.97 7.03
C ILE A 88 -5.80 12.17 8.31
N ASP A 89 -5.56 12.82 9.47
CA ASP A 89 -5.41 12.13 10.77
C ASP A 89 -6.58 11.19 11.13
N THR A 90 -7.79 11.56 10.72
CA THR A 90 -9.02 10.80 11.00
C THR A 90 -9.26 9.65 10.02
N ILE A 91 -8.48 9.56 8.94
CA ILE A 91 -8.65 8.59 7.87
C ILE A 91 -7.50 7.59 7.91
N ASN A 92 -7.85 6.32 8.05
CA ASN A 92 -6.88 5.23 7.96
C ASN A 92 -6.65 4.83 6.49
N GLY A 93 -5.85 5.63 5.79
CA GLY A 93 -5.47 5.45 4.38
C GLY A 93 -4.63 6.62 3.89
N VAL A 94 -4.10 6.50 2.68
CA VAL A 94 -3.35 7.55 1.99
C VAL A 94 -4.13 7.97 0.76
N PHE A 95 -4.37 9.26 0.61
CA PHE A 95 -4.93 9.82 -0.60
C PHE A 95 -3.82 10.03 -1.63
N LEU A 96 -4.09 9.65 -2.87
CA LEU A 96 -3.22 9.88 -4.00
C LEU A 96 -3.99 10.67 -5.05
N ILE A 97 -3.49 11.87 -5.36
CA ILE A 97 -3.94 12.62 -6.52
C ILE A 97 -2.99 12.34 -7.67
N SER A 98 -3.55 11.96 -8.81
CA SER A 98 -2.85 11.81 -10.08
C SER A 98 -3.39 12.81 -11.09
N ILE A 99 -2.47 13.44 -11.82
CA ILE A 99 -2.75 14.40 -12.88
C ILE A 99 -2.14 13.84 -14.17
N ALA A 100 -2.97 13.66 -15.19
CA ALA A 100 -2.55 13.30 -16.53
C ALA A 100 -2.89 14.44 -17.50
N ASP A 101 -2.71 14.22 -18.82
CA ASP A 101 -3.10 15.19 -19.84
C ASP A 101 -4.62 15.44 -19.74
N ARG A 102 -4.96 16.63 -19.22
CA ARG A 102 -6.34 17.10 -18.99
C ARG A 102 -7.23 16.16 -18.17
N GLN A 103 -6.64 15.43 -17.23
CA GLN A 103 -7.37 14.55 -16.32
C GLN A 103 -6.80 14.68 -14.90
N VAL A 104 -7.69 14.63 -13.91
CA VAL A 104 -7.35 14.53 -12.49
C VAL A 104 -8.13 13.39 -11.86
N GLU A 105 -7.46 12.64 -10.99
CA GLU A 105 -8.04 11.51 -10.26
C GLU A 105 -7.61 11.58 -8.80
N LEU A 106 -8.53 11.21 -7.91
CA LEU A 106 -8.30 11.06 -6.48
C LEU A 106 -8.59 9.63 -6.08
N ASP A 107 -7.55 8.97 -5.58
CA ASP A 107 -7.60 7.64 -5.04
C ASP A 107 -7.43 7.66 -3.52
N LEU A 108 -8.13 6.75 -2.84
CA LEU A 108 -7.89 6.41 -1.45
C LEU A 108 -7.25 5.02 -1.39
N ILE A 109 -6.01 4.98 -0.92
CA ILE A 109 -5.23 3.76 -0.77
C ILE A 109 -5.28 3.36 0.71
N CYS A 110 -6.06 2.32 0.99
CA CYS A 110 -6.22 1.78 2.32
C CYS A 110 -5.32 0.56 2.53
N PRO A 111 -4.60 0.47 3.67
CA PRO A 111 -3.95 -0.78 4.04
C PRO A 111 -5.01 -1.87 4.22
N HIS A 112 -4.88 -2.97 3.45
CA HIS A 112 -5.86 -4.04 3.39
C HIS A 112 -5.45 -5.30 4.18
N TYR A 113 -6.27 -6.35 4.07
CA TYR A 113 -6.17 -7.65 4.69
C TYR A 113 -4.91 -8.42 4.28
N ARG A 114 -4.55 -9.38 5.12
CA ARG A 114 -3.53 -10.38 4.79
C ARG A 114 -4.24 -11.64 4.32
N HIS A 115 -4.32 -11.86 3.00
CA HIS A 115 -4.85 -13.13 2.48
C HIS A 115 -3.99 -14.29 3.01
N ARG A 116 -4.64 -15.43 3.31
CA ARG A 116 -3.96 -16.67 3.72
C ARG A 116 -3.85 -17.70 2.59
N GLY A 117 -4.17 -17.29 1.36
CA GLY A 117 -4.44 -18.20 0.24
C GLY A 117 -5.94 -18.44 0.15
N GLU A 118 -6.66 -17.51 -0.48
CA GLU A 118 -8.11 -17.61 -0.64
C GLU A 118 -8.55 -17.32 -2.07
N PHE A 119 -9.62 -17.98 -2.49
CA PHE A 119 -10.29 -17.71 -3.76
C PHE A 119 -11.49 -16.82 -3.48
N SER A 120 -11.53 -15.65 -4.11
CA SER A 120 -12.67 -14.73 -4.01
C SER A 120 -13.39 -14.66 -5.35
N GLY A 121 -14.72 -14.74 -5.32
CA GLY A 121 -15.59 -14.68 -6.51
C GLY A 121 -16.17 -16.03 -6.94
N ALA A 122 -16.96 -16.00 -8.03
CA ALA A 122 -17.55 -17.21 -8.59
C ALA A 122 -16.48 -18.14 -9.18
N ALA A 123 -16.68 -19.47 -9.13
CA ALA A 123 -15.67 -20.46 -9.51
C ALA A 123 -15.00 -20.22 -10.89
N ASN A 124 -15.72 -19.61 -11.85
CA ASN A 124 -15.24 -19.38 -13.22
C ASN A 124 -14.70 -17.95 -13.47
N GLN A 125 -14.84 -17.03 -12.51
CA GLN A 125 -14.47 -15.60 -12.66
C GLN A 125 -13.68 -15.05 -11.46
N GLY A 126 -13.54 -15.86 -10.40
CA GLY A 126 -12.86 -15.47 -9.19
C GLY A 126 -11.36 -15.41 -9.36
N GLN A 127 -10.72 -14.76 -8.40
CA GLN A 127 -9.28 -14.55 -8.36
C GLN A 127 -8.69 -15.29 -7.16
N TRP A 128 -7.55 -15.95 -7.40
CA TRP A 128 -6.76 -16.55 -6.32
C TRP A 128 -5.83 -15.50 -5.71
N PHE A 129 -5.97 -15.25 -4.42
CA PHE A 129 -5.11 -14.34 -3.68
C PHE A 129 -4.05 -15.12 -2.89
N PRO A 130 -2.78 -15.14 -3.34
CA PRO A 130 -1.72 -15.81 -2.61
C PRO A 130 -1.50 -15.15 -1.24
N PRO A 131 -0.95 -15.90 -0.27
CA PRO A 131 -0.72 -15.37 1.05
C PRO A 131 0.21 -14.15 1.01
N GLY A 132 -0.22 -13.05 1.61
CA GLY A 132 0.51 -11.78 1.56
C GLY A 132 -0.29 -10.65 2.18
N ASP A 133 0.36 -9.52 2.46
CA ASP A 133 -0.33 -8.30 2.83
C ASP A 133 -0.76 -7.57 1.56
N TYR A 134 -2.00 -7.08 1.55
CA TYR A 134 -2.56 -6.38 0.40
C TYR A 134 -2.98 -4.95 0.73
N THR A 135 -3.19 -4.15 -0.31
CA THR A 135 -3.77 -2.80 -0.23
C THR A 135 -4.96 -2.70 -1.16
N GLU A 136 -6.01 -2.04 -0.68
CA GLU A 136 -7.19 -1.72 -1.48
C GLU A 136 -7.02 -0.29 -1.99
N VAL A 137 -7.25 -0.12 -3.30
CA VAL A 137 -7.26 1.19 -3.94
C VAL A 137 -8.70 1.49 -4.34
N TYR A 138 -9.25 2.57 -3.79
CA TYR A 138 -10.59 3.04 -4.09
C TYR A 138 -10.52 4.31 -4.93
N LEU A 139 -11.11 4.28 -6.12
CA LEU A 139 -11.37 5.49 -6.90
C LEU A 139 -12.43 6.32 -6.17
N ILE A 140 -12.07 7.52 -5.72
CA ILE A 140 -13.01 8.43 -5.09
C ILE A 140 -13.68 9.31 -6.13
N ALA A 141 -12.89 9.93 -7.00
CA ALA A 141 -13.39 10.77 -8.07
C ALA A 141 -12.36 10.85 -9.20
N GLN A 142 -12.86 11.11 -10.40
CA GLN A 142 -12.07 11.46 -11.57
C GLN A 142 -12.78 12.55 -12.36
N ALA A 143 -12.03 13.46 -12.95
CA ALA A 143 -12.54 14.45 -13.88
C ALA A 143 -11.60 14.57 -15.08
N GLN A 144 -12.19 14.76 -16.26
CA GLN A 144 -11.48 14.95 -17.51
C GLN A 144 -12.11 16.13 -18.25
N TRP A 145 -11.29 16.94 -18.92
CA TRP A 145 -11.74 18.09 -19.70
C TRP A 145 -11.05 18.14 -21.07
N GLN A 146 -11.63 18.88 -22.01
CA GLN A 146 -11.14 18.93 -23.41
C GLN A 146 -10.64 20.32 -23.84
N HIS A 147 -11.07 21.39 -23.18
CA HIS A 147 -10.69 22.77 -23.48
C HIS A 147 -10.02 23.41 -22.26
N ASP A 148 -9.95 24.75 -22.20
CA ASP A 148 -9.36 25.48 -21.07
C ASP A 148 -10.26 25.55 -19.82
N ASP A 149 -11.33 24.75 -19.78
CA ASP A 149 -12.32 24.67 -18.68
C ASP A 149 -11.81 23.89 -17.45
N ALA A 150 -10.50 23.77 -17.29
CA ALA A 150 -9.88 23.06 -16.17
C ALA A 150 -10.35 23.54 -14.79
N PRO A 151 -10.54 24.85 -14.52
CA PRO A 151 -11.03 25.33 -13.22
C PRO A 151 -12.45 24.84 -12.92
N VAL A 152 -13.35 24.87 -13.92
CA VAL A 152 -14.75 24.45 -13.76
C VAL A 152 -14.83 22.95 -13.53
N ALA A 153 -14.06 22.16 -14.29
CA ALA A 153 -13.96 20.72 -14.09
C ALA A 153 -13.41 20.37 -12.70
N LEU A 154 -12.45 21.15 -12.19
CA LEU A 154 -11.89 20.97 -10.86
C LEU A 154 -12.89 21.30 -9.74
N GLU A 155 -13.70 22.34 -9.91
CA GLU A 155 -14.78 22.65 -8.96
C GLU A 155 -15.78 21.49 -8.88
N GLN A 156 -16.27 21.01 -10.03
CA GLN A 156 -17.18 19.86 -10.10
C GLN A 156 -16.56 18.59 -9.49
N PHE A 157 -15.26 18.37 -9.74
CA PHE A 157 -14.52 17.27 -9.14
C PHE A 157 -14.55 17.35 -7.61
N PHE A 158 -14.23 18.50 -7.01
CA PHE A 158 -14.26 18.63 -5.56
C PHE A 158 -15.67 18.55 -4.98
N THR A 159 -16.70 19.02 -5.70
CA THR A 159 -18.10 18.79 -5.31
C THR A 159 -18.43 17.30 -5.26
N ALA A 160 -18.05 16.54 -6.28
CA ALA A 160 -18.24 15.09 -6.29
C ALA A 160 -17.45 14.39 -5.16
N VAL A 161 -16.22 14.84 -4.86
CA VAL A 161 -15.43 14.33 -3.73
C VAL A 161 -16.14 14.60 -2.39
N GLN A 162 -16.78 15.75 -2.22
CA GLN A 162 -17.54 16.07 -1.00
C GLN A 162 -18.73 15.13 -0.82
N GLU A 163 -19.43 14.78 -1.89
CA GLU A 163 -20.52 13.79 -1.83
C GLU A 163 -20.03 12.39 -1.43
N GLN A 164 -18.76 12.08 -1.68
CA GLN A 164 -18.14 10.80 -1.33
C GLN A 164 -17.59 10.73 0.11
N ILE A 165 -17.65 11.81 0.89
CA ILE A 165 -17.23 11.82 2.32
C ILE A 165 -17.78 10.64 3.14
N PRO A 166 -19.08 10.29 3.12
CA PRO A 166 -19.58 9.12 3.85
C PRO A 166 -18.92 7.81 3.40
N THR A 167 -18.72 7.64 2.09
CA THR A 167 -18.06 6.47 1.50
C THR A 167 -16.60 6.37 1.94
N ILE A 168 -15.87 7.49 1.87
CA ILE A 168 -14.48 7.61 2.34
C ILE A 168 -14.36 7.19 3.81
N ARG A 169 -15.26 7.69 4.66
CA ARG A 169 -15.31 7.33 6.09
C ARG A 169 -15.62 5.85 6.30
N ALA A 170 -16.49 5.26 5.49
CA ALA A 170 -16.78 3.82 5.55
C ALA A 170 -15.55 2.97 5.18
N TYR A 171 -14.85 3.31 4.09
CA TYR A 171 -13.60 2.64 3.71
C TYR A 171 -12.53 2.77 4.80
N SER A 172 -12.36 3.96 5.36
CA SER A 172 -11.38 4.20 6.44
C SER A 172 -11.72 3.42 7.71
N ALA A 173 -13.01 3.32 8.07
CA ALA A 173 -13.46 2.56 9.22
C ALA A 173 -13.20 1.06 9.05
N THR A 174 -13.52 0.52 7.87
CA THR A 174 -13.22 -0.88 7.52
C THR A 174 -11.72 -1.15 7.59
N ALA A 175 -10.89 -0.26 7.01
CA ALA A 175 -9.44 -0.36 7.10
C ALA A 175 -8.94 -0.31 8.55
N ALA A 176 -9.52 0.56 9.39
CA ALA A 176 -9.18 0.67 10.82
C ALA A 176 -9.53 -0.60 11.60
N GLN A 177 -10.69 -1.20 11.36
CA GLN A 177 -11.08 -2.47 11.96
C GLN A 177 -10.09 -3.59 11.58
N ARG A 178 -9.72 -3.68 10.30
CA ARG A 178 -8.75 -4.65 9.78
C ARG A 178 -7.36 -4.44 10.36
N ALA A 179 -6.89 -3.19 10.43
CA ALA A 179 -5.61 -2.85 11.05
C ALA A 179 -5.54 -3.23 12.54
N ARG A 180 -6.62 -2.99 13.29
CA ARG A 180 -6.73 -3.41 14.71
C ARG A 180 -6.67 -4.93 14.84
N TYR A 181 -7.37 -5.67 13.98
CA TYR A 181 -7.32 -7.13 13.95
C TYR A 181 -5.90 -7.64 13.69
N ARG A 182 -5.22 -7.09 12.69
CA ARG A 182 -3.82 -7.44 12.35
C ARG A 182 -2.87 -7.16 13.51
N ARG A 183 -2.96 -5.99 14.16
CA ARG A 183 -2.14 -5.65 15.33
C ARG A 183 -2.34 -6.66 16.47
N ARG A 184 -3.58 -7.02 16.78
CA ARG A 184 -3.88 -8.05 17.80
C ARG A 184 -3.31 -9.41 17.43
N MET A 185 -3.43 -9.83 16.17
CA MET A 185 -2.87 -11.11 15.71
C MET A 185 -1.33 -11.12 15.81
N LEU A 186 -0.66 -10.05 15.38
CA LEU A 186 0.80 -9.93 15.49
C LEU A 186 1.28 -9.90 16.94
N LEU A 187 0.56 -9.20 17.82
CA LEU A 187 0.86 -9.17 19.25
C LEU A 187 0.74 -10.57 19.86
N ARG A 188 -0.35 -11.28 19.58
CA ARG A 188 -0.54 -12.68 20.01
C ARG A 188 0.61 -13.56 19.52
N ARG A 189 1.00 -13.44 18.26
CA ARG A 189 2.12 -14.19 17.69
C ARG A 189 3.45 -13.88 18.39
N LYS A 190 3.73 -12.61 18.70
CA LYS A 190 4.93 -12.23 19.45
C LYS A 190 4.94 -12.84 20.86
N ILE A 191 3.80 -12.79 21.55
CA ILE A 191 3.64 -13.37 22.90
C ILE A 191 3.83 -14.89 22.83
N THR A 192 3.18 -15.58 21.90
CA THR A 192 3.32 -17.05 21.79
C THR A 192 4.73 -17.46 21.43
N LEU A 193 5.39 -16.77 20.50
CA LEU A 193 6.79 -17.04 20.15
C LEU A 193 7.73 -16.76 21.34
N GLY A 194 7.51 -15.67 22.08
CA GLY A 194 8.27 -15.36 23.28
C GLY A 194 8.11 -16.41 24.37
N LEU A 195 6.88 -16.88 24.61
CA LEU A 195 6.60 -17.96 25.57
C LEU A 195 7.26 -19.28 25.15
N VAL A 196 7.12 -19.69 23.89
CA VAL A 196 7.74 -20.93 23.38
C VAL A 196 9.27 -20.84 23.48
N ALA A 197 9.86 -19.70 23.11
CA ALA A 197 11.30 -19.48 23.27
C ALA A 197 11.74 -19.55 24.73
N GLY A 198 10.98 -18.92 25.65
CA GLY A 198 11.27 -18.97 27.08
C GLY A 198 11.20 -20.37 27.67
N ILE A 199 10.17 -21.15 27.30
CA ILE A 199 10.04 -22.56 27.71
C ILE A 199 11.21 -23.38 27.16
N TYR A 200 11.54 -23.20 25.88
CA TYR A 200 12.66 -23.93 25.27
C TYR A 200 13.98 -23.63 25.97
N ILE A 201 14.27 -22.36 26.24
CA ILE A 201 15.47 -21.95 26.97
C ILE A 201 15.49 -22.58 28.37
N ALA A 202 14.37 -22.53 29.11
CA ALA A 202 14.29 -23.11 30.46
C ALA A 202 14.48 -24.64 30.47
N VAL A 203 13.89 -25.35 29.50
CA VAL A 203 14.07 -26.81 29.38
C VAL A 203 15.52 -27.14 29.06
N VAL A 204 16.13 -26.43 28.11
CA VAL A 204 17.54 -26.65 27.74
C VAL A 204 18.48 -26.35 28.90
N THR A 205 18.27 -25.26 29.64
CA THR A 205 19.12 -24.94 30.80
C THR A 205 19.00 -25.98 31.90
N VAL A 206 17.78 -26.45 32.21
CA VAL A 206 17.56 -27.54 33.17
C VAL A 206 18.27 -28.81 32.72
N LEU A 207 18.19 -29.16 31.44
CA LEU A 207 18.87 -30.34 30.87
C LEU A 207 20.39 -30.23 30.98
N ILE A 208 20.96 -29.05 30.68
CA ILE A 208 22.40 -28.80 30.83
C ILE A 208 22.83 -28.93 32.29
N VAL A 209 22.11 -28.30 33.22
CA VAL A 209 22.40 -28.40 34.66
C VAL A 209 22.30 -29.85 35.14
N TRP A 210 21.30 -30.59 34.68
CA TRP A 210 21.13 -32.00 35.01
C TRP A 210 22.26 -32.87 34.45
N CYS A 211 22.68 -32.66 33.21
CA CYS A 211 23.83 -33.35 32.62
C CYS A 211 25.13 -33.03 33.38
N LEU A 212 25.38 -31.77 33.72
CA LEU A 212 26.56 -31.35 34.47
C LEU A 212 26.58 -31.96 35.88
N THR A 213 25.44 -31.99 36.57
CA THR A 213 25.33 -32.60 37.91
C THR A 213 25.51 -34.12 37.84
N MET A 214 24.93 -34.81 36.86
CA MET A 214 25.15 -36.24 36.64
C MET A 214 26.60 -36.57 36.28
N MET A 215 27.25 -35.75 35.44
CA MET A 215 28.68 -35.89 35.12
C MET A 215 29.54 -35.70 36.38
N TYR A 216 29.23 -34.70 37.21
CA TYR A 216 29.93 -34.48 38.47
C TYR A 216 29.79 -35.66 39.43
N VAL A 217 28.58 -36.20 39.59
CA VAL A 217 28.32 -37.37 40.45
C VAL A 217 29.04 -38.60 39.91
N THR A 218 28.96 -38.89 38.61
CA THR A 218 29.65 -40.04 38.02
C THR A 218 31.17 -39.96 38.14
N VAL A 219 31.77 -38.78 37.91
CA VAL A 219 33.22 -38.58 38.11
C VAL A 219 33.60 -38.72 39.59
N ARG A 220 32.81 -38.14 40.50
CA ARG A 220 33.14 -38.11 41.93
C ARG A 220 32.89 -39.45 42.63
N TYR A 221 31.87 -40.21 42.24
CA TYR A 221 31.49 -41.47 42.88
C TYR A 221 31.89 -42.71 42.08
N GLY A 222 32.06 -42.61 40.76
CA GLY A 222 32.63 -43.68 39.94
C GLY A 222 34.10 -43.98 40.28
N ALA A 223 34.82 -42.98 40.81
CA ALA A 223 36.18 -43.16 41.34
C ALA A 223 36.23 -44.00 42.64
N TYR A 224 35.10 -44.23 43.32
CA TYR A 224 35.04 -45.04 44.54
C TYR A 224 34.54 -46.48 44.30
N GLY A 225 34.23 -46.85 43.05
CA GLY A 225 33.72 -48.19 42.69
C GLY A 225 34.75 -49.19 42.16
N VAL A 226 36.04 -48.82 42.10
CA VAL A 226 37.13 -49.73 41.73
C VAL A 226 37.95 -50.06 42.98
N ARG A 227 37.41 -50.96 43.80
CA ARG A 227 38.16 -51.79 44.75
C ARG A 227 37.53 -53.16 44.82
#